data_AF-A0A392PIQ5-F1
#
_entry.id   AF-A0A392PIQ5-F1
#
_cell.length_a   1.000
_cell.length_b   1.000
_cell.length_c   1.000
_cell.angle_alpha   90.00
_cell.angle_beta   90.00
_cell.angle_gamma   90.00
#
_symmetry.space_group_name_H-M   'P 1'
#
loop_
_entity.id
_entity.type
_entity.pdbx_description
1 polymer ?
#
loop_
_entity_poly.entity_id
_entity_poly.type
_entity_poly.pdbx_seq_one_letter_code
_entity_poly.pdbx_strand_id
1 'polypeptide(L)'
;DESYTLTVTTPNATLTAVTAFGVIRGLETFSQLAWGNPTRVAVEVRVNDAPLYGHRGIMLDTSRNYYPVKDLLRTIEAMSMNKLNVFHWHITDSHSFPLVVPSEPLLAEKGAYDVNMVYTVDDVKRIVEFGLDRGVRVLPEIDSPG
;
A
#
# COMPACT_ATOMS: atom_id res chain seq x y z
N ASP A 1 -2.07 -15.68 -2.35
CA ASP A 1 -0.74 -16.29 -2.51
C ASP A 1 0.21 -15.21 -3.04
N GLU A 2 1.31 -14.95 -2.34
CA GLU A 2 2.32 -13.94 -2.71
C GLU A 2 3.67 -14.60 -3.08
N SER A 3 3.70 -15.92 -3.25
CA SER A 3 4.90 -16.65 -3.64
C SER A 3 5.27 -16.41 -5.11
N TYR A 4 6.56 -16.46 -5.41
CA TYR A 4 7.08 -16.33 -6.77
C TYR A 4 8.42 -17.04 -6.96
N THR A 5 8.73 -17.34 -8.22
CA THR A 5 10.06 -17.75 -8.67
C THR A 5 10.57 -16.78 -9.72
N LEU A 6 11.72 -16.17 -9.47
CA LEU A 6 12.44 -15.31 -10.41
C LEU A 6 13.70 -16.03 -10.88
N THR A 7 13.87 -16.16 -12.19
CA THR A 7 15.08 -16.73 -12.81
C THR A 7 15.61 -15.73 -13.83
N VAL A 8 16.86 -15.28 -13.65
CA VAL A 8 17.53 -14.34 -14.55
C VAL A 8 18.70 -15.07 -15.20
N THR A 9 18.58 -15.39 -16.49
CA THR A 9 19.63 -16.01 -17.30
C THR A 9 19.94 -15.13 -18.51
N THR A 10 20.94 -15.52 -19.31
CA THR A 10 21.18 -14.87 -20.61
C THR A 10 20.55 -15.70 -21.72
N PRO A 11 19.74 -15.14 -22.62
CA PRO A 11 19.40 -13.71 -22.77
C PRO A 11 18.11 -13.27 -22.07
N ASN A 12 17.44 -14.14 -21.30
CA ASN A 12 16.07 -13.93 -20.84
C ASN A 12 15.94 -13.96 -19.31
N ALA A 13 15.02 -13.15 -18.77
CA ALA A 13 14.54 -13.27 -17.39
C ALA A 13 13.09 -13.73 -17.37
N THR A 14 12.76 -14.64 -16.45
CA THR A 14 11.41 -15.18 -16.25
C THR A 14 10.98 -15.02 -14.80
N LEU A 15 9.81 -14.43 -14.60
CA LEU A 15 9.13 -14.34 -13.31
C LEU A 15 7.81 -15.11 -13.38
N THR A 16 7.64 -16.09 -12.50
CA THR A 16 6.44 -16.92 -12.43
C THR A 16 5.84 -16.83 -11.03
N ALA A 17 4.52 -16.67 -10.94
CA ALA A 17 3.78 -16.66 -9.68
C ALA A 17 2.37 -17.20 -9.89
N VAL A 18 1.74 -17.67 -8.81
CA VAL A 18 0.36 -18.21 -8.83
C VAL A 18 -0.67 -17.09 -9.00
N THR A 19 -0.38 -15.89 -8.49
CA THR A 19 -1.27 -14.73 -8.59
C THR A 19 -0.50 -13.47 -8.95
N ALA A 20 -1.23 -12.43 -9.35
CA ALA A 20 -0.67 -11.10 -9.61
C ALA A 20 0.11 -10.53 -8.40
N PHE A 21 -0.28 -10.86 -7.17
CA PHE A 21 0.42 -10.38 -5.98
C PHE A 21 1.84 -10.93 -5.87
N GLY A 22 2.06 -12.21 -6.22
CA GLY A 22 3.41 -12.78 -6.30
C GLY A 22 4.24 -12.14 -7.40
N VAL A 23 3.63 -11.79 -8.54
CA VAL A 23 4.30 -11.03 -9.61
C VAL A 23 4.76 -9.66 -9.09
N ILE A 24 3.90 -8.92 -8.38
CA ILE A 24 4.28 -7.62 -7.79
C ILE A 24 5.50 -7.76 -6.86
N ARG A 25 5.52 -8.79 -5.98
CA ARG A 25 6.67 -9.03 -5.10
C ARG A 25 7.94 -9.40 -5.87
N GLY A 26 7.80 -10.21 -6.92
CA GLY A 26 8.92 -10.60 -7.77
C GLY A 26 9.48 -9.47 -8.62
N LEU A 27 8.65 -8.54 -9.08
CA LEU A 27 9.09 -7.32 -9.79
C LEU A 27 9.90 -6.41 -8.89
N GLU A 28 9.49 -6.23 -7.63
CA GLU A 28 10.28 -5.49 -6.64
C GLU A 28 11.65 -6.15 -6.44
N THR A 29 11.70 -7.47 -6.23
CA THR A 29 12.96 -8.21 -6.10
C THR A 29 13.82 -8.11 -7.37
N PHE A 30 13.23 -8.16 -8.57
CA PHE A 30 13.96 -7.97 -9.81
C PHE A 30 14.56 -6.56 -9.93
N SER A 31 13.83 -5.53 -9.50
CA SER A 31 14.35 -4.15 -9.49
C SER A 31 15.60 -4.00 -8.62
N GLN A 32 15.67 -4.74 -7.51
CA GLN A 32 16.80 -4.76 -6.58
C GLN A 32 18.03 -5.47 -7.17
N LEU A 33 17.86 -6.27 -8.23
CA LEU A 33 18.96 -6.88 -9.00
C LEU A 33 19.54 -5.95 -10.07
N ALA A 34 19.01 -4.74 -10.26
CA ALA A 34 19.55 -3.75 -11.18
C ALA A 34 20.41 -2.72 -10.43
N TRP A 35 21.60 -2.40 -10.93
CA TRP A 35 22.49 -1.40 -10.32
C TRP A 35 23.44 -0.73 -11.33
N GLY A 36 24.11 0.33 -10.88
CA GLY A 36 25.20 0.97 -11.61
C GLY A 36 24.79 1.98 -12.69
N ASN A 37 25.79 2.69 -13.22
CA ASN A 37 25.66 3.65 -14.32
C ASN A 37 26.84 3.45 -15.30
N PRO A 38 26.68 2.77 -16.45
CA PRO A 38 25.42 2.30 -17.03
C PRO A 38 24.76 1.17 -16.21
N THR A 39 23.43 1.05 -16.32
CA THR A 39 22.65 0.03 -15.62
C THR A 39 23.08 -1.38 -16.01
N ARG A 40 23.23 -2.23 -15.00
CA ARG A 40 23.56 -3.66 -15.10
C ARG A 40 22.54 -4.46 -14.30
N VAL A 41 22.35 -5.72 -14.68
CA VAL A 41 21.46 -6.66 -13.99
C VAL A 41 22.24 -7.93 -13.66
N ALA A 42 22.04 -8.49 -12.46
CA ALA A 42 22.68 -9.76 -12.09
C ALA A 42 22.11 -10.91 -12.93
N VAL A 43 22.99 -11.74 -13.48
CA VAL A 43 22.65 -12.93 -14.26
C VAL A 43 23.02 -14.20 -13.51
N GLU A 44 22.49 -15.33 -13.96
CA GLU A 44 22.62 -16.64 -13.28
C GLU A 44 22.06 -16.62 -11.86
N VAL A 45 20.98 -15.85 -11.66
CA VAL A 45 20.27 -15.72 -10.39
C VAL A 45 18.98 -16.51 -10.44
N ARG A 46 18.73 -17.30 -9.39
CA ARG A 46 17.43 -17.93 -9.15
C ARG A 46 16.97 -17.62 -7.73
N VAL A 47 15.77 -17.04 -7.61
CA VAL A 47 15.11 -16.74 -6.34
C VAL A 47 13.79 -17.51 -6.29
N ASN A 48 13.57 -18.26 -5.22
CA ASN A 48 12.26 -18.78 -4.85
C ASN A 48 11.90 -18.12 -3.52
N ASP A 49 10.78 -17.40 -3.47
CA ASP A 49 10.47 -16.56 -2.31
C ASP A 49 8.96 -16.58 -2.01
N ALA A 50 8.63 -16.47 -0.73
CA ALA A 50 7.28 -16.46 -0.21
C ALA A 50 7.27 -15.87 1.20
N PRO A 51 6.22 -15.13 1.60
CA PRO A 51 6.15 -14.58 2.95
C PRO A 51 5.86 -15.66 3.99
N LEU A 52 6.51 -15.57 5.15
CA LEU A 52 6.20 -16.41 6.31
C LEU A 52 4.82 -16.08 6.92
N TYR A 53 4.42 -14.82 6.89
CA TYR A 53 3.16 -14.34 7.48
C TYR A 53 2.30 -13.62 6.44
N GLY A 54 1.00 -13.92 6.43
CA GLY A 54 0.03 -13.35 5.47
C GLY A 54 -0.42 -11.92 5.78
N HIS A 55 -0.21 -11.43 7.01
CA HIS A 55 -0.57 -10.06 7.42
C HIS A 55 0.71 -9.31 7.83
N ARG A 56 1.09 -8.30 7.05
CA ARG A 56 2.29 -7.48 7.27
C ARG A 56 1.93 -6.02 7.05
N GLY A 57 1.62 -5.31 8.13
CA GLY A 57 0.97 -4.01 8.03
C GLY A 57 1.66 -2.87 8.73
N ILE A 58 1.26 -1.66 8.35
CA ILE A 58 1.53 -0.40 9.05
C ILE A 58 0.17 0.22 9.37
N MET A 59 0.02 0.71 10.60
CA MET A 59 -1.11 1.54 10.98
C MET A 59 -0.74 3.01 10.83
N LEU A 60 -1.59 3.79 10.14
CA LEU A 60 -1.49 5.25 10.10
C LEU A 60 -2.77 5.85 10.67
N ASP A 61 -2.61 6.66 11.70
CA ASP A 61 -3.65 7.46 12.32
C ASP A 61 -3.76 8.81 11.63
N THR A 62 -4.93 9.06 11.05
CA THR A 62 -5.24 10.32 10.36
C THR A 62 -6.30 11.16 11.06
N SER A 63 -6.70 10.77 12.27
CA SER A 63 -7.62 11.55 13.09
C SER A 63 -6.88 12.50 14.02
N ARG A 64 -5.85 12.00 14.73
CA ARG A 64 -5.08 12.84 15.68
C ARG A 64 -4.40 14.00 14.95
N ASN A 65 -3.92 13.76 13.72
CA ASN A 65 -3.49 14.78 12.78
C ASN A 65 -3.93 14.41 11.36
N TYR A 66 -4.30 15.42 10.55
CA TYR A 66 -4.60 15.19 9.13
C TYR A 66 -3.31 14.95 8.32
N TYR A 67 -3.37 14.00 7.38
CA TYR A 67 -2.31 13.73 6.41
C TYR A 67 -2.86 13.88 4.99
N PRO A 68 -2.24 14.69 4.12
CA PRO A 68 -2.69 14.80 2.73
C PRO A 68 -2.65 13.45 2.01
N VAL A 69 -3.58 13.23 1.07
CA VAL A 69 -3.68 11.99 0.27
C VAL A 69 -2.33 11.59 -0.34
N LYS A 70 -1.55 12.55 -0.86
CA LYS A 70 -0.21 12.29 -1.42
C LYS A 70 0.73 11.56 -0.46
N ASP A 71 0.61 11.81 0.84
CA ASP A 71 1.46 11.21 1.87
C ASP A 71 1.02 9.78 2.20
N LEU A 72 -0.29 9.51 2.15
CA LEU A 72 -0.84 8.15 2.24
C LEU A 72 -0.37 7.31 1.04
N LEU A 73 -0.46 7.86 -0.18
CA LEU A 73 0.03 7.17 -1.39
C LEU A 73 1.53 6.91 -1.32
N ARG A 74 2.33 7.89 -0.90
CA ARG A 74 3.78 7.72 -0.69
C ARG A 74 4.09 6.62 0.33
N THR A 75 3.28 6.52 1.39
CA THR A 75 3.42 5.47 2.41
C THR A 75 3.12 4.10 1.81
N ILE A 76 2.01 3.96 1.07
CA ILE A 76 1.63 2.71 0.40
C ILE A 76 2.69 2.27 -0.63
N GLU A 77 3.29 3.21 -1.35
CA GLU A 77 4.39 2.93 -2.27
C GLU A 77 5.61 2.37 -1.53
N ALA A 78 6.04 3.02 -0.45
CA ALA A 78 7.13 2.52 0.39
C ALA A 78 6.80 1.15 1.00
N MET A 79 5.55 0.91 1.40
CA MET A 79 5.08 -0.40 1.87
C MET A 79 5.27 -1.49 0.81
N SER A 80 4.94 -1.20 -0.45
CA SER A 80 5.10 -2.14 -1.57
C SER A 80 6.57 -2.50 -1.80
N MET A 81 7.46 -1.50 -1.80
CA MET A 81 8.91 -1.70 -1.92
C MET A 81 9.47 -2.58 -0.80
N ASN A 82 8.88 -2.49 0.39
CA ASN A 82 9.23 -3.30 1.57
C ASN A 82 8.39 -4.58 1.71
N LYS A 83 7.62 -4.96 0.68
CA LYS A 83 6.75 -6.16 0.64
C LYS A 83 5.73 -6.24 1.79
N LEU A 84 5.34 -5.11 2.38
CA LEU A 84 4.19 -5.00 3.28
C LEU A 84 2.90 -5.04 2.46
N ASN A 85 1.80 -5.50 3.07
CA ASN A 85 0.57 -5.82 2.33
C ASN A 85 -0.75 -5.37 3.02
N VAL A 86 -0.67 -4.70 4.17
CA VAL A 86 -1.85 -4.14 4.85
C VAL A 86 -1.57 -2.70 5.30
N PHE A 87 -2.22 -1.75 4.66
CA PHE A 87 -2.31 -0.38 5.16
C PHE A 87 -3.52 -0.31 6.10
N HIS A 88 -3.26 -0.38 7.40
CA HIS A 88 -4.28 -0.22 8.42
C HIS A 88 -4.52 1.28 8.61
N TRP A 89 -5.66 1.74 8.13
CA TRP A 89 -6.01 3.15 8.14
C TRP A 89 -6.91 3.42 9.34
N HIS A 90 -6.33 3.99 10.39
CA HIS A 90 -7.07 4.48 11.56
C HIS A 90 -7.60 5.87 11.23
N ILE A 91 -8.82 5.91 10.67
CA ILE A 91 -9.31 7.10 9.96
C ILE A 91 -9.89 8.13 10.95
N THR A 92 -10.59 7.65 11.96
CA THR A 92 -11.40 8.45 12.88
C THR A 92 -11.05 8.15 14.33
N ASP A 93 -11.09 9.18 15.16
CA ASP A 93 -10.93 9.13 16.62
C ASP A 93 -11.61 10.37 17.22
N SER A 94 -11.59 10.50 18.55
CA SER A 94 -12.12 11.63 19.33
C SER A 94 -11.71 13.03 18.83
N HIS A 95 -10.53 13.16 18.21
CA HIS A 95 -9.96 14.45 17.83
C HIS A 95 -10.51 14.99 16.50
N SER A 96 -10.73 14.11 15.51
CA SER A 96 -11.34 14.52 14.25
C SER A 96 -11.99 13.36 13.47
N PHE A 97 -12.99 13.71 12.68
CA PHE A 97 -13.67 12.82 11.75
C PHE A 97 -13.45 13.30 10.31
N PRO A 98 -12.32 12.95 9.66
CA PRO A 98 -12.00 13.45 8.33
C PRO A 98 -12.69 12.68 7.19
N LEU A 99 -13.32 11.53 7.47
CA LEU A 99 -13.92 10.68 6.44
C LEU A 99 -15.27 11.21 5.96
N VAL A 100 -15.43 11.50 4.68
CA VAL A 100 -16.74 11.85 4.11
C VAL A 100 -17.57 10.58 3.91
N VAL A 101 -18.64 10.45 4.69
CA VAL A 101 -19.62 9.37 4.56
C VAL A 101 -20.89 9.94 3.90
N PRO A 102 -21.21 9.60 2.64
CA PRO A 102 -22.33 10.24 1.92
C PRO A 102 -23.70 10.11 2.59
N SER A 103 -23.94 9.02 3.33
CA SER A 103 -25.17 8.82 4.08
C SER A 103 -25.25 9.66 5.35
N GLU A 104 -24.10 10.11 5.87
CA GLU A 104 -23.98 10.86 7.12
C GLU A 104 -22.98 12.03 6.96
N PRO A 105 -23.28 13.01 6.08
CA PRO A 105 -22.33 14.06 5.70
C PRO A 105 -21.94 14.97 6.88
N LEU A 106 -22.85 15.12 7.85
CA LEU A 106 -22.63 15.93 9.04
C LEU A 106 -21.44 15.46 9.90
N LEU A 107 -21.02 14.18 9.78
CA LEU A 107 -19.88 13.65 10.53
C LEU A 107 -18.59 14.38 10.14
N ALA A 108 -18.29 14.47 8.84
CA ALA A 108 -17.12 15.19 8.36
C ALA A 108 -17.30 16.71 8.44
N GLU A 109 -18.48 17.23 8.09
CA GLU A 109 -18.76 18.69 8.12
C GLU A 109 -18.55 19.31 9.50
N LYS A 110 -18.83 18.55 10.58
CA LYS A 110 -18.69 19.03 11.96
C LYS A 110 -17.51 18.44 12.71
N GLY A 111 -16.97 17.31 12.26
CA GLY A 111 -15.91 16.58 12.96
C GLY A 111 -14.52 16.75 12.36
N ALA A 112 -14.39 17.20 11.12
CA ALA A 112 -13.07 17.48 10.54
C ALA A 112 -12.46 18.76 11.14
N TYR A 113 -11.12 18.84 11.16
CA TYR A 113 -10.42 20.04 11.62
C TYR A 113 -10.67 21.27 10.72
N ASP A 114 -10.80 21.04 9.41
CA ASP A 114 -11.06 22.07 8.40
C ASP A 114 -11.78 21.42 7.21
N VAL A 115 -12.52 22.21 6.44
CA VAL A 115 -13.23 21.74 5.23
C VAL A 115 -12.29 21.17 4.17
N ASN A 116 -11.00 21.53 4.18
CA ASN A 116 -9.98 21.00 3.30
C ASN A 116 -9.19 19.82 3.91
N MET A 117 -9.45 19.47 5.16
CA MET A 117 -8.80 18.35 5.88
C MET A 117 -9.74 17.14 5.97
N VAL A 118 -10.30 16.79 4.82
CA VAL A 118 -11.22 15.66 4.65
C VAL A 118 -10.69 14.66 3.63
N TYR A 119 -11.18 13.44 3.70
CA TYR A 119 -11.03 12.42 2.67
C TYR A 119 -12.36 12.24 1.96
N THR A 120 -12.43 12.72 0.72
CA THR A 120 -13.63 12.57 -0.11
C THR A 120 -13.80 11.13 -0.56
N VAL A 121 -14.97 10.80 -1.11
CA VAL A 121 -15.24 9.48 -1.71
C VAL A 121 -14.22 9.15 -2.80
N ASP A 122 -13.82 10.14 -3.60
CA ASP A 122 -12.86 9.93 -4.68
C ASP A 122 -11.43 9.79 -4.17
N ASP A 123 -11.08 10.46 -3.06
CA ASP A 123 -9.79 10.22 -2.38
C ASP A 123 -9.71 8.79 -1.86
N VAL A 124 -10.76 8.30 -1.20
CA VAL A 124 -10.82 6.93 -0.67
C VAL A 124 -10.69 5.91 -1.80
N LYS A 125 -11.44 6.07 -2.91
CA LYS A 125 -11.31 5.19 -4.09
C LYS A 125 -9.88 5.20 -4.62
N ARG A 126 -9.29 6.38 -4.78
CA ARG A 126 -7.91 6.53 -5.27
C ARG A 126 -6.92 5.80 -4.37
N ILE A 127 -7.06 5.91 -3.05
CA ILE A 127 -6.17 5.23 -2.08
C ILE A 127 -6.33 3.70 -2.17
N VAL A 128 -7.57 3.21 -2.28
CA VAL A 128 -7.86 1.77 -2.42
C VAL A 128 -7.31 1.21 -3.73
N GLU A 129 -7.54 1.88 -4.86
CA GLU A 129 -7.02 1.48 -6.17
C GLU A 129 -5.50 1.50 -6.20
N PHE A 130 -4.89 2.56 -5.69
CA PHE A 130 -3.43 2.67 -5.62
C PHE A 130 -2.80 1.59 -4.73
N GLY A 131 -3.47 1.23 -3.64
CA GLY A 131 -3.11 0.08 -2.80
C GLY A 131 -3.20 -1.23 -3.56
N LEU A 132 -4.29 -1.47 -4.28
CA LEU A 132 -4.50 -2.68 -5.07
C LEU A 132 -3.38 -2.89 -6.11
N ASP A 133 -3.03 -1.85 -6.86
CA ASP A 133 -1.95 -1.88 -7.87
C ASP A 133 -0.58 -2.24 -7.28
N ARG A 134 -0.39 -2.03 -5.98
CA ARG A 134 0.85 -2.29 -5.23
C ARG A 134 0.77 -3.54 -4.35
N GLY A 135 -0.33 -4.27 -4.42
CA GLY A 135 -0.60 -5.44 -3.57
C GLY A 135 -0.73 -5.07 -2.09
N VAL A 136 -1.16 -3.87 -1.76
CA VAL A 136 -1.39 -3.39 -0.40
C VAL A 136 -2.89 -3.25 -0.16
N ARG A 137 -3.44 -4.06 0.75
CA ARG A 137 -4.84 -3.96 1.13
C ARG A 137 -5.04 -2.74 2.02
N VAL A 138 -6.09 -1.97 1.79
CA VAL A 138 -6.52 -0.91 2.69
C VAL A 138 -7.53 -1.49 3.67
N LEU A 139 -7.18 -1.50 4.95
CA LEU A 139 -8.04 -1.94 6.04
C LEU A 139 -8.51 -0.69 6.80
N PRO A 140 -9.74 -0.22 6.59
CA PRO A 140 -10.26 0.93 7.33
C PRO A 140 -10.61 0.55 8.76
N GLU A 141 -10.35 1.47 9.69
CA GLU A 141 -10.80 1.41 11.07
C GLU A 141 -11.58 2.68 11.41
N ILE A 142 -12.78 2.45 11.96
CA ILE A 142 -13.65 3.45 12.58
C ILE A 142 -13.82 2.99 14.02
N ASP A 143 -13.04 3.55 14.93
CA ASP A 143 -13.01 3.13 16.33
C ASP A 143 -14.32 3.51 17.06
N SER A 144 -14.80 2.60 17.93
CA SER A 144 -15.98 2.77 18.77
C SER A 144 -15.96 1.78 19.95
N PRO A 145 -16.53 2.12 21.13
CA PRO A 145 -17.24 3.35 21.48
C PRO A 145 -16.37 4.48 22.07
N GLY A 146 -15.05 4.26 22.22
CA GLY A 146 -14.01 5.25 22.56
C GLY A 146 -14.28 6.22 23.71
#